data_AF-A0A1D6P6L7-F1
#
_entry.id   AF-A0A1D6P6L7-F1
#
_cell.length_a   1.000
_cell.length_b   1.000
_cell.length_c   1.000
_cell.angle_alpha   90.00
_cell.angle_beta   90.00
_cell.angle_gamma   90.00
#
_symmetry.space_group_name_H-M   'P 1'
#
loop_
_entity.id
_entity.type
_entity.pdbx_description
1 polymer ?
#
loop_
_entity_poly.entity_id
_entity_poly.type
_entity_poly.pdbx_seq_one_letter_code
_entity_poly.pdbx_strand_id
1 'polypeptide(L)'
;MSTAQSWLASFFKAKAPSAAISILFSKFISIYFGILFFYALCFFWQGLQNEEFSPSQLSKMFGSHATMMANTLRTPIIVFTQTGSMAVLLSHYRPSSTIFAFTNE
;
A
#
# COMPACT_ATOMS: atom_id res chain seq x y z
N MET A 1 -23.83 -32.76 14.74
CA MET A 1 -23.73 -31.33 14.39
C MET A 1 -22.84 -30.67 15.42
N SER A 2 -21.76 -30.00 15.02
CA SER A 2 -20.81 -29.44 15.99
C SER A 2 -21.46 -28.28 16.77
N THR A 3 -21.05 -28.08 18.02
CA THR A 3 -21.53 -26.99 18.89
C THR A 3 -21.44 -25.61 18.21
N ALA A 4 -20.44 -25.41 17.34
CA ALA A 4 -20.29 -24.21 16.52
C ALA A 4 -21.45 -24.01 15.52
N GLN A 5 -21.93 -25.08 14.89
CA GLN A 5 -23.06 -25.01 13.95
C GLN A 5 -24.38 -24.69 14.67
N SER A 6 -24.56 -25.21 15.89
CA SER A 6 -25.73 -24.90 16.74
C SER A 6 -25.73 -23.44 17.21
N TRP A 7 -24.55 -22.92 17.57
CA TRP A 7 -24.39 -21.51 17.96
C TRP A 7 -24.69 -20.56 16.81
N LEU A 8 -24.13 -20.84 15.62
CA LEU A 8 -24.40 -20.05 14.41
C LEU A 8 -25.89 -20.04 14.05
N ALA A 9 -26.55 -21.20 14.10
CA ALA A 9 -27.99 -21.28 13.85
C ALA A 9 -28.83 -20.45 14.84
N SER A 10 -28.39 -20.36 16.10
CA SER A 10 -29.06 -19.58 17.15
C SER A 10 -28.85 -18.06 16.94
N PHE A 11 -27.67 -17.67 16.47
CA PHE A 11 -27.34 -16.29 16.13
C PHE A 11 -28.18 -15.77 14.95
N PHE A 12 -28.33 -16.56 13.88
CA PHE A 12 -29.17 -16.19 12.73
C PHE A 12 -30.68 -16.23 13.03
N LYS A 13 -31.10 -16.99 14.05
CA LYS A 13 -32.51 -17.07 14.48
C LYS A 13 -32.91 -15.95 15.45
N ALA A 14 -31.94 -15.25 16.03
CA ALA A 14 -32.21 -14.10 16.90
C ALA A 14 -32.71 -12.91 16.07
N LYS A 15 -34.00 -12.61 16.18
CA LYS A 15 -34.59 -11.42 15.55
C LYS A 15 -34.17 -10.17 16.34
N ALA A 16 -33.02 -9.61 15.98
CA ALA A 16 -32.58 -8.34 16.55
C ALA A 16 -33.61 -7.24 16.23
N PRO A 17 -33.83 -6.26 17.14
CA PRO A 17 -34.79 -5.20 16.91
C PRO A 17 -34.43 -4.48 15.62
N SER A 18 -35.38 -4.39 14.69
CA SER A 18 -35.20 -3.83 13.34
C SER A 18 -34.46 -2.47 13.35
N ALA A 19 -34.72 -1.66 14.39
CA ALA A 19 -34.04 -0.39 14.61
C ALA A 19 -32.52 -0.54 14.85
N ALA A 20 -32.07 -1.52 15.64
CA ALA A 20 -30.64 -1.71 15.92
C ALA A 20 -29.86 -2.20 14.69
N ILE A 21 -30.48 -3.08 13.88
CA ILE A 21 -29.89 -3.52 12.60
C ILE A 21 -29.81 -2.34 11.63
N SER A 22 -30.87 -1.53 11.54
CA SER A 22 -30.91 -0.34 10.68
C SER A 22 -29.87 0.70 11.10
N ILE A 23 -29.72 0.96 12.40
CA ILE A 23 -28.70 1.88 12.94
C ILE A 23 -27.30 1.35 12.68
N LEU A 24 -27.06 0.05 12.88
CA LEU A 24 -25.76 -0.57 12.62
C LEU A 24 -25.41 -0.51 11.13
N PHE A 25 -26.36 -0.80 10.26
CA PHE A 25 -26.21 -0.74 8.80
C PHE A 25 -25.98 0.71 8.33
N SER A 26 -26.72 1.67 8.88
CA SER A 26 -26.55 3.09 8.60
C SER A 26 -25.17 3.60 9.04
N LYS A 27 -24.71 3.22 10.25
CA LYS A 27 -23.37 3.56 10.74
C LYS A 27 -22.28 2.88 9.91
N PHE A 28 -22.48 1.63 9.51
CA PHE A 28 -21.54 0.89 8.66
C PHE A 28 -21.43 1.57 7.29
N ILE A 29 -22.54 1.87 6.62
CA ILE A 29 -22.55 2.61 5.35
C ILE A 29 -21.89 3.97 5.50
N SER A 30 -22.18 4.71 6.57
CA SER A 30 -21.60 6.03 6.81
C SER A 30 -20.08 5.96 6.98
N ILE A 31 -19.56 4.96 7.71
CA ILE A 31 -18.12 4.72 7.86
C ILE A 31 -17.49 4.33 6.51
N TYR A 32 -18.11 3.41 5.77
CA TYR A 32 -17.61 2.99 4.45
C TYR A 32 -17.58 4.14 3.45
N PHE A 33 -18.64 4.96 3.43
CA PHE A 33 -18.71 6.14 2.57
C PHE A 33 -17.69 7.20 2.98
N GLY A 34 -17.49 7.44 4.27
CA GLY A 34 -16.46 8.35 4.77
C GLY A 34 -15.04 7.90 4.40
N ILE A 35 -14.74 6.61 4.58
CA ILE A 35 -13.46 6.03 4.20
C ILE A 35 -13.28 6.09 2.68
N LEU A 36 -14.28 5.66 1.91
CA LEU A 36 -14.23 5.67 0.44
C LEU A 36 -14.09 7.10 -0.11
N PHE A 37 -14.80 8.06 0.47
CA PHE A 37 -14.68 9.47 0.11
C PHE A 37 -13.30 10.02 0.46
N PHE A 38 -12.72 9.64 1.59
CA PHE A 38 -11.35 10.04 1.95
C PHE A 38 -10.31 9.42 1.01
N TYR A 39 -10.46 8.13 0.65
CA TYR A 39 -9.61 7.50 -0.38
C TYR A 39 -9.78 8.15 -1.75
N ALA A 40 -11.01 8.46 -2.16
CA ALA A 40 -11.29 9.15 -3.41
C ALA A 40 -10.74 10.59 -3.40
N LEU A 41 -10.80 11.28 -2.27
CA LEU A 41 -10.22 12.61 -2.09
C LEU A 41 -8.70 12.56 -2.09
N CYS A 42 -8.07 11.57 -1.44
CA CYS A 42 -6.63 11.34 -1.51
C CYS A 42 -6.18 10.98 -2.93
N PHE A 43 -6.93 10.13 -3.63
CA PHE A 43 -6.66 9.76 -5.02
C PHE A 43 -6.85 10.94 -5.97
N PHE A 44 -7.90 11.75 -5.75
CA PHE A 44 -8.16 12.96 -6.50
C PHE A 44 -7.12 14.05 -6.21
N TRP A 45 -6.66 14.18 -4.96
CA TRP A 45 -5.58 15.08 -4.57
C TRP A 45 -4.24 14.64 -5.18
N GLN A 46 -3.96 13.33 -5.19
CA GLN A 46 -2.82 12.76 -5.94
C GLN A 46 -2.94 12.97 -7.45
N GLY A 47 -4.16 12.84 -8.00
CA GLY A 47 -4.45 13.13 -9.40
C GLY A 47 -4.50 14.61 -9.74
N LEU A 48 -4.61 15.51 -8.75
CA LEU A 48 -4.46 16.96 -8.92
C LEU A 48 -3.00 17.39 -8.82
N GLN A 49 -2.19 16.67 -8.03
CA GLN A 49 -0.72 16.75 -8.06
C GLN A 49 -0.17 15.99 -9.28
N ASN A 50 -0.76 16.19 -10.46
CA ASN A 50 -0.12 15.92 -11.75
C ASN A 50 1.04 16.90 -11.97
N GLU A 51 2.01 16.91 -11.06
CA GLU A 51 3.38 17.00 -11.56
C GLU A 51 3.59 15.66 -12.27
N GLU A 52 3.71 15.67 -13.60
CA GLU A 52 4.46 14.61 -14.26
C GLU A 52 5.80 14.57 -13.55
N PHE A 53 5.94 13.67 -12.58
CA PHE A 53 7.20 13.53 -11.86
C PHE A 53 8.23 13.27 -12.92
N SER A 54 9.18 14.21 -13.06
CA SER A 54 10.23 14.03 -14.04
C SER A 54 10.89 12.67 -13.79
N PRO A 55 11.39 11.98 -14.82
CA PRO A 55 12.07 10.70 -14.63
C PRO A 55 13.19 10.78 -13.56
N SER A 56 13.79 11.95 -13.39
CA SER A 56 14.76 12.24 -12.34
C SER A 56 14.17 12.27 -10.91
N GLN A 57 12.95 12.77 -10.73
CA GLN A 57 12.27 12.76 -9.43
C GLN A 57 11.76 11.36 -9.09
N LEU A 58 11.21 10.63 -10.07
CA LEU A 58 10.78 9.23 -9.86
C LEU A 58 11.96 8.33 -9.48
N SER A 59 13.08 8.43 -10.20
CA SER A 59 14.28 7.66 -9.87
C SER A 59 14.81 7.99 -8.47
N LYS A 60 14.79 9.27 -8.07
CA LYS A 60 15.16 9.67 -6.69
C LYS A 60 14.21 9.07 -5.65
N MET A 61 12.90 9.09 -5.89
CA MET A 61 11.90 8.48 -5.01
C MET A 61 12.13 6.96 -4.87
N PHE A 62 12.33 6.26 -5.99
CA PHE A 62 12.61 4.82 -5.96
C PHE A 62 13.95 4.51 -5.29
N GLY A 63 15.00 5.30 -5.54
CA GLY A 63 16.31 5.09 -4.95
C GLY A 63 16.31 5.23 -3.42
N SER A 64 15.59 6.23 -2.89
CA SER A 64 15.48 6.43 -1.44
C SER A 64 14.68 5.32 -0.76
N HIS A 65 13.53 4.93 -1.32
CA HIS A 65 12.69 3.87 -0.77
C HIS A 65 13.34 2.49 -0.89
N ALA A 66 13.98 2.18 -2.03
CA ALA A 66 14.71 0.91 -2.20
C ALA A 66 15.85 0.78 -1.18
N THR A 67 16.59 1.87 -0.94
CA THR A 67 17.66 1.89 0.08
C THR A 67 17.11 1.69 1.49
N MET A 68 16.02 2.38 1.84
CA MET A 68 15.36 2.22 3.14
C MET A 68 14.89 0.78 3.37
N MET A 69 14.22 0.18 2.38
CA MET A 69 13.73 -1.20 2.47
C MET A 69 14.90 -2.20 2.58
N ALA A 70 15.94 -2.04 1.76
CA ALA A 70 17.12 -2.90 1.77
C ALA A 70 17.84 -2.86 3.13
N ASN A 71 17.97 -1.67 3.72
CA ASN A 71 18.56 -1.51 5.05
C ASN A 71 17.67 -2.14 6.14
N THR A 72 16.35 -1.97 6.03
CA THR A 72 15.39 -2.52 7.00
C THR A 72 15.39 -4.05 6.99
N LEU A 73 15.38 -4.64 5.80
CA LEU A 73 15.33 -6.09 5.62
C LEU A 73 16.73 -6.74 5.64
N ARG A 74 17.80 -5.93 5.67
CA ARG A 74 19.20 -6.36 5.50
C ARG A 74 19.40 -7.22 4.24
N THR A 75 18.77 -6.82 3.15
CA THR A 75 18.83 -7.49 1.86
C THR A 75 19.65 -6.68 0.86
N PRO A 76 20.31 -7.33 -0.13
CA PRO A 76 20.95 -6.62 -1.22
C PRO A 76 19.93 -5.98 -2.17
N ILE A 77 20.35 -4.96 -2.91
CA ILE A 77 19.51 -4.30 -3.93
C ILE A 77 19.89 -4.85 -5.30
N ILE A 78 18.91 -5.36 -6.04
CA ILE A 78 19.08 -5.81 -7.43
C ILE A 78 18.44 -4.77 -8.35
N VAL A 79 19.19 -4.28 -9.34
CA VAL A 79 18.71 -3.30 -10.30
C VAL A 79 19.08 -3.69 -11.72
N PHE A 80 18.09 -3.63 -12.62
CA PHE A 80 18.30 -3.76 -14.05
C PHE A 80 18.33 -2.37 -14.67
N THR A 81 19.39 -2.03 -15.39
CA THR A 81 19.60 -0.67 -15.91
C THR A 81 20.39 -0.71 -17.20
N GLN A 82 19.96 0.05 -18.21
CA GLN A 82 20.64 0.10 -19.50
C GLN A 82 21.95 0.90 -19.44
N THR A 83 21.96 2.01 -18.70
CA THR A 83 23.12 2.92 -18.64
C THR A 83 23.87 2.91 -17.32
N GLY A 84 23.44 2.11 -16.34
CA GLY A 84 24.00 2.14 -14.98
C GLY A 84 23.52 3.32 -14.12
N SER A 85 22.75 4.26 -14.68
CA SER A 85 22.31 5.49 -13.98
C SER A 85 21.59 5.23 -12.66
N MET A 86 20.78 4.17 -12.59
CA MET A 86 20.07 3.80 -11.37
C MET A 86 21.02 3.21 -10.31
N ALA A 87 22.06 2.47 -10.72
CA ALA A 87 23.07 1.94 -9.81
C ALA A 87 23.94 3.05 -9.20
N VAL A 88 24.29 4.06 -10.00
CA VAL A 88 24.97 5.28 -9.52
C VAL A 88 24.08 6.02 -8.52
N LEU A 89 22.80 6.24 -8.86
CA LEU A 89 21.85 6.89 -7.97
C LEU A 89 21.71 6.17 -6.63
N LEU A 90 21.56 4.84 -6.64
CA LEU A 90 21.49 4.04 -5.43
C LEU A 90 22.78 4.12 -4.59
N SER A 91 23.93 4.19 -5.24
CA SER A 91 25.22 4.33 -4.55
C SER A 91 25.31 5.63 -3.74
N HIS A 92 24.68 6.72 -4.22
CA HIS A 92 24.60 7.98 -3.47
C HIS A 92 23.80 7.86 -2.16
N TYR A 93 22.83 6.95 -2.10
CA TYR A 93 22.04 6.69 -0.90
C TYR A 93 22.74 5.78 0.12
N ARG A 94 23.92 5.23 -0.22
CA ARG A 94 24.77 4.42 0.67
C ARG A 94 23.99 3.29 1.39
N PRO A 95 23.38 2.35 0.66
CA PRO A 95 22.80 1.17 1.28
C PRO A 95 23.85 0.37 2.05
N SER A 96 23.43 -0.23 3.16
CA SER A 96 24.27 -1.09 4.01
C SER A 96 24.65 -2.41 3.35
N SER A 97 23.84 -2.84 2.38
CA SER A 97 24.02 -4.07 1.59
C SER A 97 24.50 -3.77 0.18
N THR A 98 25.07 -4.78 -0.48
CA THR A 98 25.56 -4.70 -1.86
C THR A 98 24.46 -4.36 -2.87
N ILE A 99 24.82 -3.54 -3.87
CA ILE A 99 23.99 -3.27 -5.05
C ILE A 99 24.48 -4.18 -6.19
N PHE A 100 23.62 -5.03 -6.72
CA PHE A 100 23.84 -5.80 -7.94
C PHE A 100 23.18 -5.07 -9.12
N ALA A 101 23.99 -4.54 -10.02
CA ALA A 101 23.54 -3.85 -11.21
C ALA A 101 23.71 -4.76 -12.44
N PHE A 102 22.61 -5.06 -13.11
CA PHE A 102 22.60 -5.82 -14.35
C PHE A 102 22.37 -4.87 -15.53
N THR A 103 23.33 -4.87 -16.44
CA THR A 103 23.36 -4.07 -17.67
C THR A 103 23.32 -4.98 -18.89
N ASN A 104 22.76 -4.48 -19.98
CA ASN A 104 22.72 -5.15 -21.29
C ASN A 104 23.84 -4.69 -22.24
N GLU A 105 24.68 -3.76 -21.79
CA GLU A 105 25.97 -3.37 -22.39
C GLU A 105 27.12 -4.19 -21.79
#